data_AF-A0A7X7ZE80-F1
#
_entry.id   AF-A0A7X7ZE80-F1
#
_cell.length_a   1.000
_cell.length_b   1.000
_cell.length_c   1.000
_cell.angle_alpha   90.00
_cell.angle_beta   90.00
_cell.angle_gamma   90.00
#
_symmetry.space_group_name_H-M   'P 1'
#
loop_
_entity.id
_entity.type
_entity.pdbx_description
1 polymer ?
#
loop_
_entity_poly.entity_id
_entity_poly.type
_entity_poly.pdbx_seq_one_letter_code
_entity_poly.pdbx_strand_id
1 'polypeptide(L)' 'MHCFYESKDFEDAIRIAVSLGGDSDTIAAITGSIAEAYYGIPNSLRIQAAGCLDTELLRIVNHFEEKYPSKTL' A
#
# COMPACT_ATOMS: atom_id res chain seq x y z
N MET A 1 -11.61 -3.42 -4.69
CA MET A 1 -11.55 -3.17 -6.14
C MET A 1 -12.23 -1.86 -6.53
N HIS A 2 -13.47 -1.59 -6.11
CA HIS A 2 -14.15 -0.32 -6.39
C HIS A 2 -13.30 0.90 -5.99
N CYS A 3 -12.67 0.88 -4.81
CA CYS A 3 -11.78 1.95 -4.34
C CYS A 3 -10.62 2.26 -5.30
N PHE A 4 -10.01 1.23 -5.89
CA PHE A 4 -8.91 1.39 -6.83
C PHE A 4 -9.40 2.01 -8.15
N TYR A 5 -10.53 1.53 -8.69
CA TYR A 5 -11.08 2.05 -9.95
C TYR A 5 -11.51 3.52 -9.88
N GLU A 6 -11.94 3.98 -8.70
CA GLU A 6 -12.34 5.38 -8.47
C GLU A 6 -11.16 6.28 -8.05
N SER A 7 -9.98 5.70 -7.80
CA SER A 7 -8.81 6.43 -7.32
C SER A 7 -7.96 7.00 -8.46
N LYS A 8 -7.32 8.15 -8.19
CA LYS A 8 -6.37 8.79 -9.12
C LYS A 8 -4.89 8.54 -8.79
N ASP A 9 -4.61 8.14 -7.56
CA ASP A 9 -3.28 7.83 -7.05
C ASP A 9 -3.37 6.86 -5.86
N PHE A 10 -2.22 6.41 -5.36
CA PHE A 10 -2.15 5.45 -4.25
C PHE A 10 -2.81 5.97 -2.97
N GLU A 11 -2.56 7.22 -2.59
CA GLU A 11 -3.08 7.77 -1.34
C GLU A 11 -4.61 7.90 -1.41
N ASP A 12 -5.12 8.36 -2.55
CA ASP A 12 -6.55 8.46 -2.83
C ASP A 12 -7.23 7.08 -2.74
N ALA A 13 -6.62 6.03 -3.31
CA ALA A 13 -7.14 4.67 -3.24
C ALA A 13 -7.28 4.17 -1.80
N ILE A 14 -6.28 4.43 -0.95
CA ILE A 14 -6.29 4.07 0.47
C ILE A 14 -7.31 4.92 1.24
N ARG A 15 -7.39 6.22 0.97
CA ARG A 15 -8.38 7.11 1.62
C ARG A 15 -9.81 6.69 1.31
N ILE A 16 -10.10 6.31 0.07
CA ILE A 16 -11.41 5.77 -0.32
C ILE A 16 -11.68 4.46 0.42
N ALA A 17 -10.70 3.54 0.48
CA ALA A 17 -10.83 2.27 1.19
C ALA A 17 -11.15 2.44 2.68
N VAL A 18 -10.46 3.36 3.37
CA VAL A 18 -10.73 3.67 4.79
C VAL A 18 -12.10 4.35 4.96
N SER A 19 -12.49 5.21 4.02
CA SER A 19 -13.76 5.97 4.11
C SER A 19 -15.00 5.11 3.86
N LEU A 20 -14.86 3.96 3.19
CA LEU A 20 -15.94 2.99 2.99
C LEU A 20 -16.40 2.32 4.30
N GLY A 21 -15.55 2.31 5.33
CA GLY A 21 -15.86 1.71 6.62
C GLY A 21 -15.97 0.19 6.60
N GLY A 22 -16.50 -0.38 7.68
CA GLY A 22 -16.54 -1.84 7.87
C GLY A 22 -15.15 -2.42 8.17
N ASP A 23 -14.79 -3.52 7.53
CA ASP A 23 -13.47 -4.15 7.64
C ASP A 23 -12.44 -3.42 6.75
N SER A 24 -12.18 -2.17 7.13
CA SER A 24 -11.37 -1.24 6.36
C SER A 24 -9.93 -1.73 6.21
N ASP A 25 -9.41 -2.46 7.20
CA ASP A 25 -8.05 -3.01 7.19
C ASP A 25 -7.90 -4.03 6.05
N THR A 26 -8.85 -4.96 5.93
CA THR A 26 -8.85 -5.94 4.83
C THR A 26 -9.05 -5.26 3.47
N ILE A 27 -9.96 -4.29 3.37
CA ILE A 27 -10.22 -3.57 2.12
C ILE A 27 -9.00 -2.75 1.70
N ALA A 28 -8.34 -2.07 2.63
CA ALA A 28 -7.14 -1.28 2.39
C ALA A 28 -5.95 -2.17 2.03
N ALA A 29 -5.77 -3.33 2.67
CA ALA A 29 -4.72 -4.28 2.33
C ALA A 29 -4.84 -4.77 0.88
N ILE A 30 -6.03 -5.18 0.45
CA ILE A 30 -6.27 -5.64 -0.93
C ILE A 30 -6.12 -4.48 -1.93
N THR A 31 -6.71 -3.31 -1.61
CA THR A 31 -6.66 -2.13 -2.49
C THR A 31 -5.22 -1.62 -2.63
N GLY A 32 -4.46 -1.58 -1.54
CA GLY A 32 -3.07 -1.15 -1.50
C GLY A 32 -2.15 -2.00 -2.35
N SER A 33 -2.26 -3.33 -2.30
CA SER A 33 -1.44 -4.23 -3.13
C SER A 33 -1.64 -4.00 -4.63
N ILE A 34 -2.86 -3.67 -5.06
CA ILE A 34 -3.17 -3.37 -6.46
C ILE A 34 -2.71 -1.95 -6.82
N ALA A 35 -3.01 -0.98 -5.95
CA ALA A 35 -2.65 0.42 -6.14
C ALA A 35 -1.14 0.61 -6.19
N GLU A 36 -0.36 -0.09 -5.36
CA GLU A 36 1.10 -0.07 -5.41
C GLU A 36 1.59 -0.51 -6.79
N ALA A 37 1.16 -1.67 -7.27
CA ALA A 37 1.65 -2.22 -8.54
C ALA A 37 1.35 -1.30 -9.74
N TYR A 38 0.27 -0.53 -9.65
CA TYR A 38 -0.16 0.39 -10.70
C TYR A 38 0.47 1.79 -10.58
N TYR A 39 0.35 2.43 -9.41
CA TYR A 39 0.76 3.82 -9.15
C TYR A 39 2.14 3.97 -8.51
N GLY A 40 2.63 2.96 -7.81
CA GLY A 40 3.73 3.11 -6.83
C GLY A 40 3.26 3.73 -5.51
N ILE A 41 4.10 3.67 -4.47
CA ILE A 41 3.80 4.22 -3.14
C ILE A 41 4.61 5.51 -2.90
N PRO A 42 3.99 6.62 -2.48
CA PRO A 42 4.72 7.81 -2.04
C PRO A 42 5.71 7.50 -0.91
N ASN A 43 6.94 7.99 -1.01
CA ASN A 43 8.00 7.70 -0.04
C ASN A 43 7.63 8.07 1.41
N SER A 44 6.87 9.16 1.62
CA SER A 44 6.39 9.55 2.95
C SER A 44 5.51 8.47 3.59
N LEU A 45 4.55 7.94 2.83
CA LEU A 45 3.66 6.87 3.28
C LEU A 45 4.43 5.55 3.50
N ARG A 46 5.38 5.24 2.61
CA ARG A 46 6.25 4.07 2.76
C ARG A 46 7.06 4.13 4.06
N ILE A 47 7.71 5.26 4.34
CA ILE A 47 8.51 5.45 5.55
C ILE A 47 7.63 5.31 6.80
N GLN A 48 6.44 5.90 6.76
CA GLN A 48 5.50 5.82 7.87
C GLN A 48 5.03 4.36 8.11
N ALA A 49 4.66 3.65 7.05
CA ALA A 49 4.24 2.25 7.14
C ALA A 49 5.39 1.34 7.61
N ALA A 50 6.60 1.55 7.12
CA ALA A 50 7.79 0.83 7.57
C ALA A 50 8.07 1.04 9.06
N GLY A 51 7.81 2.23 9.60
CA GLY A 51 7.91 2.52 11.03
C GLY A 51 6.89 1.76 11.91
N CYS A 52 5.84 1.19 11.32
CA CYS A 52 4.86 0.35 12.02
C CYS A 52 5.24 -1.13 12.04
N LEU A 53 6.21 -1.55 11.23
CA LEU A 53 6.64 -2.94 11.11
C LEU A 53 7.77 -3.25 12.09
N ASP A 54 7.73 -4.43 12.69
CA ASP A 54 8.87 -4.93 13.47
C ASP A 54 10.04 -5.32 12.55
N THR A 55 11.18 -5.63 13.17
CA THR A 55 12.41 -6.01 12.45
C THR A 55 12.21 -7.20 11.52
N GLU A 56 11.36 -8.17 11.89
CA GLU A 56 11.17 -9.38 11.10
C GLU A 56 10.26 -9.14 9.89
N LEU A 57 9.18 -8.38 10.07
CA LEU A 57 8.32 -7.95 8.98
C LEU A 57 9.07 -7.07 7.99
N LEU A 58 9.88 -6.12 8.47
CA LEU A 58 10.76 -5.31 7.62
C LEU A 58 11.73 -6.17 6.82
N ARG A 59 12.34 -7.18 7.45
CA ARG A 59 13.25 -8.10 6.76
C ARG A 59 12.54 -8.85 5.63
N ILE A 60 11.31 -9.32 5.86
CA ILE A 60 10.51 -10.02 4.85
C ILE A 60 10.18 -9.09 3.68
N VAL A 61 9.72 -7.87 3.97
CA VAL A 61 9.39 -6.87 2.93
C VAL A 61 10.63 -6.52 2.11
N ASN A 62 11.75 -6.21 2.75
CA ASN A 62 13.00 -5.87 2.05
C ASN A 62 13.46 -7.01 1.13
N HIS A 63 13.43 -8.26 1.61
CA HIS A 63 13.83 -9.41 0.79
C HIS A 63 12.89 -9.63 -0.41
N PHE A 64 11.59 -9.37 -0.23
CA PHE A 64 10.63 -9.43 -1.31
C PHE A 64 10.94 -8.36 -2.38
N GLU A 65 11.23 -7.12 -1.96
CA GLU A 65 11.50 -5.99 -2.85
C GLU A 65 12.85 -6.08 -3.56
N GLU A 66 13.87 -6.68 -2.93
CA GLU A 66 15.14 -7.03 -3.58
C GLU A 66 14.93 -7.96 -4.78
N LYS A 67 13.99 -8.91 -4.66
CA LYS A 67 13.66 -9.87 -5.71
C LYS A 67 12.66 -9.29 -6.73
N TYR A 68 11.74 -8.47 -6.27
CA TYR A 68 10.66 -7.87 -7.06
C TYR A 68 10.63 -6.35 -6.84
N PRO A 69 11.42 -5.58 -7.61
CA PRO A 69 11.51 -4.15 -7.42
C PRO A 69 10.15 -3.46 -7.59
N SER A 70 9.74 -2.69 -6.59
CA SER A 70 8.54 -1.86 -6.69
C SER A 70 8.75 -0.74 -7.70
N LYS A 71 7.68 -0.30 -8.38
CA LYS A 71 7.72 0.88 -9.25
C LYS A 71 7.97 2.11 -8.39
N THR A 72 9.22 2.49 -8.26
CA THR A 72 9.61 3.77 -7.69
C THR A 72 9.27 4.84 -8.73
N LEU A 73 8.32 5.72 -8.41
CA LEU A 73 8.16 6.99 -9.15
C LEU A 73 9.38 7.88 -8.88
#